data_AF-A0A0B6XYZ9-F1
#
_entry.id   AF-A0A0B6XYZ9-F1
#
_cell.length_a   1.000
_cell.length_b   1.000
_cell.length_c   1.000
_cell.angle_alpha   90.00
_cell.angle_beta   90.00
_cell.angle_gamma   90.00
#
_symmetry.space_group_name_H-M   'P 1'
#
loop_
_entity.id
_entity.type
_entity.pdbx_description
1 polymer ?
#
loop_
_entity_poly.entity_id
_entity_poly.type
_entity_poly.pdbx_seq_one_letter_code
_entity_poly.pdbx_strand_id
1 'polypeptide(L)'
;LYTMAGSDQESQFIDVDEISTQTNEETNLTDQSLQTEIQSKDVEIEPQEKLIKLPLTRIRSIIKTDPDVKMASQDAVITLAKAAELFIQGLAKEAAIRTVREKRKIVSRKHLDDVFETKDCYSFMEGVLESFED
;
A
#
# COMPACT_ATOMS: atom_id res chain seq x y z
N LEU A 1 -47.78 11.25 -16.33
CA LEU A 1 -47.94 9.85 -15.87
C LEU A 1 -46.56 9.18 -15.95
N TYR A 2 -46.14 8.63 -14.82
CA TYR A 2 -44.81 8.07 -14.54
C TYR A 2 -44.60 6.69 -15.20
N THR A 3 -43.33 6.29 -15.35
CA THR A 3 -42.76 4.91 -15.17
C THR A 3 -42.21 4.14 -16.40
N MET A 4 -40.87 4.12 -16.47
CA MET A 4 -39.89 3.03 -16.65
C MET A 4 -40.00 1.97 -17.77
N ALA A 5 -38.89 1.79 -18.48
CA ALA A 5 -38.15 0.52 -18.52
C ALA A 5 -36.70 0.78 -18.97
N GLY A 6 -35.77 0.85 -18.01
CA GLY A 6 -34.33 0.78 -18.28
C GLY A 6 -33.92 -0.68 -18.35
N SER A 7 -33.24 -1.06 -19.42
CA SER A 7 -32.67 -2.40 -19.60
C SER A 7 -31.34 -2.50 -18.86
N ASP A 8 -31.29 -3.46 -17.96
CA ASP A 8 -30.17 -3.87 -17.11
C ASP A 8 -28.88 -4.09 -17.90
N GLN A 9 -27.83 -3.34 -17.55
CA GLN A 9 -26.46 -3.78 -17.75
C GLN A 9 -26.01 -4.37 -16.43
N GLU A 10 -25.88 -5.70 -16.43
CA GLU A 10 -25.36 -6.53 -15.35
C GLU A 10 -24.06 -5.92 -14.83
N SER A 11 -24.18 -5.21 -13.70
CA SER A 11 -23.03 -4.61 -13.05
C SER A 11 -22.22 -5.74 -12.44
N GLN A 12 -20.95 -5.87 -12.86
CA GLN A 12 -19.94 -6.59 -12.08
C GLN A 12 -19.95 -5.99 -10.67
N PHE A 13 -20.63 -6.69 -9.75
CA PHE A 13 -20.53 -6.42 -8.34
C PHE A 13 -19.09 -6.76 -7.96
N ILE A 14 -18.37 -5.77 -7.43
CA ILE A 14 -17.14 -6.06 -6.68
C ILE A 14 -17.64 -6.67 -5.37
N ASP A 15 -17.51 -7.99 -5.25
CA ASP A 15 -17.97 -8.71 -4.09
C ASP A 15 -17.12 -8.29 -2.88
N VAL A 16 -17.79 -7.78 -1.85
CA VAL A 16 -17.16 -7.24 -0.64
C VAL A 16 -16.45 -8.36 0.14
N ASP A 17 -16.88 -9.60 -0.06
CA ASP A 17 -16.23 -10.78 0.52
C ASP A 17 -14.96 -11.21 -0.24
N GLU A 18 -14.79 -10.83 -1.52
CA GLU A 18 -13.60 -11.15 -2.31
C GLU A 18 -12.38 -10.27 -1.94
N ILE A 19 -12.61 -9.04 -1.45
CA ILE A 19 -11.55 -8.19 -0.87
C ILE A 19 -11.09 -8.71 0.51
N SER A 20 -11.94 -9.50 1.18
CA SER A 20 -11.72 -10.00 2.53
C SER A 20 -11.02 -11.37 2.55
N THR A 21 -11.03 -12.12 1.45
CA THR A 21 -10.65 -13.55 1.45
C THR A 21 -9.49 -13.96 0.53
N GLN A 22 -8.88 -13.06 -0.24
CA GLN A 22 -7.59 -13.33 -0.92
C GLN A 22 -6.40 -12.67 -0.21
N THR A 23 -6.16 -13.11 1.02
CA THR A 23 -4.79 -13.17 1.60
C THR A 23 -4.72 -14.42 2.48
N ASN A 24 -4.95 -15.57 1.86
CA ASN A 24 -4.47 -16.87 2.35
C ASN A 24 -3.75 -17.53 1.17
N GLU A 25 -2.64 -16.93 0.74
CA GLU A 25 -1.52 -17.77 0.34
C GLU A 25 -0.73 -18.01 1.61
N GLU A 26 -0.81 -19.24 2.10
CA GLU A 26 -0.03 -19.78 3.19
C GLU A 26 1.43 -19.35 3.00
N THR A 27 1.93 -18.50 3.89
CA THR A 27 3.35 -18.46 4.17
C THR A 27 3.70 -19.82 4.77
N ASN A 28 3.97 -20.80 3.92
CA ASN A 28 4.72 -21.99 4.29
C ASN A 28 6.11 -21.51 4.72
N LEU A 29 6.22 -21.13 5.99
CA LEU A 29 7.47 -21.14 6.74
C LEU A 29 7.83 -22.61 6.94
N THR A 30 8.29 -23.24 5.86
CA THR A 30 9.07 -24.46 5.97
C THR A 30 10.49 -24.02 6.30
N ASP A 31 10.78 -24.14 7.58
CA ASP A 31 12.09 -24.12 8.20
C ASP A 31 13.10 -24.92 7.35
N GLN A 32 13.99 -24.22 6.63
CA GLN A 32 15.24 -24.80 6.14
C GLN A 32 16.37 -23.79 6.30
N SER A 33 16.86 -23.74 7.54
CA SER A 33 18.27 -23.59 7.90
C SER A 33 19.25 -23.71 6.73
N LEU A 34 20.02 -22.66 6.49
CA LEU A 34 21.45 -22.75 6.16
C LEU A 34 22.09 -21.54 6.84
N GLN A 35 22.53 -21.64 8.10
CA GLN A 35 23.84 -22.18 8.42
C GLN A 35 24.85 -21.89 7.30
N THR A 36 25.74 -20.94 7.59
CA THR A 36 27.18 -21.07 7.38
C THR A 36 27.54 -22.47 6.91
N GLU A 37 28.15 -22.59 5.74
CA GLU A 37 28.50 -23.89 5.19
C GLU A 37 29.03 -24.85 6.26
N ILE A 38 28.22 -25.86 6.55
CA ILE A 38 28.47 -27.11 5.86
C ILE A 38 27.70 -27.09 4.52
N GLN A 39 28.42 -26.71 3.47
CA GLN A 39 28.31 -27.13 2.07
C GLN A 39 27.18 -26.62 1.14
N SER A 40 27.55 -25.64 0.31
CA SER A 40 27.51 -25.60 -1.17
C SER A 40 26.18 -25.91 -1.85
N LYS A 41 25.42 -24.88 -2.20
CA LYS A 41 24.47 -24.84 -3.32
C LYS A 41 24.07 -23.41 -3.66
N ASP A 42 24.16 -23.06 -4.94
CA ASP A 42 23.87 -21.76 -5.52
C ASP A 42 22.43 -21.30 -5.19
N VAL A 43 22.30 -20.30 -4.31
CA VAL A 43 21.06 -19.55 -4.14
C VAL A 43 21.15 -18.33 -5.05
N GLU A 44 20.36 -18.34 -6.12
CA GLU A 44 20.19 -17.19 -6.99
C GLU A 44 19.44 -16.09 -6.22
N ILE A 45 20.20 -15.22 -5.55
CA ILE A 45 19.68 -14.01 -4.91
C ILE A 45 19.26 -13.07 -6.05
N GLU A 46 17.98 -13.11 -6.40
CA GLU A 46 17.40 -12.06 -7.22
C GLU A 46 17.67 -10.71 -6.55
N PRO A 47 18.32 -9.75 -7.22
CA PRO A 47 18.70 -8.49 -6.62
C PRO A 47 17.47 -7.82 -5.99
N GLN A 48 17.51 -7.51 -4.70
CA GLN A 48 16.37 -6.91 -3.98
C GLN A 48 15.88 -5.59 -4.61
N GLU A 49 16.73 -4.92 -5.37
CA GLU A 49 16.36 -3.75 -6.17
C GLU A 49 15.28 -4.06 -7.23
N LYS A 50 15.20 -5.30 -7.72
CA LYS A 50 14.18 -5.72 -8.70
C LYS A 50 12.80 -5.95 -8.07
N LEU A 51 12.72 -6.14 -6.74
CA LEU A 51 11.48 -6.43 -6.04
C LEU A 51 10.74 -5.16 -5.57
N ILE A 52 11.41 -4.00 -5.59
CA ILE A 52 10.86 -2.71 -5.19
C ILE A 52 10.38 -1.94 -6.43
N LYS A 53 9.11 -1.53 -6.41
CA LYS A 53 8.43 -0.78 -7.47
C LYS A 53 8.72 0.72 -7.42
N LEU A 54 9.09 1.23 -6.24
CA LEU A 54 9.41 2.65 -6.06
C LEU A 54 10.88 2.96 -6.40
N PRO A 55 11.16 4.05 -7.12
CA PRO A 55 12.53 4.39 -7.51
C PRO A 55 13.38 4.78 -6.28
N LEU A 56 14.37 3.94 -5.95
CA LEU A 56 15.22 4.13 -4.75
C LEU A 56 15.94 5.48 -4.71
N THR A 57 16.33 6.02 -5.88
CA THR A 57 16.92 7.36 -5.98
C THR A 57 15.98 8.43 -5.46
N ARG A 58 14.68 8.33 -5.76
CA ARG A 58 13.69 9.31 -5.29
C ARG A 58 13.46 9.20 -3.79
N ILE A 59 13.36 7.97 -3.27
CA ILE A 59 13.25 7.70 -1.84
C ILE A 59 14.45 8.30 -1.10
N ARG A 60 15.67 8.06 -1.60
CA ARG A 60 16.89 8.64 -1.04
C ARG A 60 16.88 10.18 -1.03
N SER A 61 16.41 10.81 -2.11
CA SER A 61 16.28 12.27 -2.16
C SER A 61 15.27 12.80 -1.15
N ILE A 62 14.14 12.12 -0.94
CA ILE A 62 13.13 12.49 0.07
C ILE A 62 13.70 12.36 1.49
N ILE A 63 14.39 11.26 1.79
CA ILE A 63 15.04 11.09 3.11
C ILE A 63 16.00 12.24 3.42
N LYS A 64 16.72 12.74 2.40
CA LYS A 64 17.69 13.83 2.54
C LYS A 64 17.09 15.24 2.45
N THR A 65 15.77 15.39 2.36
CA THR A 65 15.15 16.73 2.52
C THR A 65 15.18 17.18 3.98
N ASP A 66 15.32 16.24 4.92
CA ASP A 66 15.56 16.54 6.32
C ASP A 66 17.00 17.09 6.50
N PRO A 67 17.17 18.33 7.01
CA PRO A 67 18.48 18.96 7.18
C PRO A 67 19.40 18.21 8.15
N ASP A 68 18.84 17.41 9.06
CA ASP A 68 19.60 16.66 10.05
C ASP A 68 20.11 15.31 9.50
N VAL A 69 19.64 14.89 8.32
CA VAL A 69 20.03 13.63 7.68
C VAL A 69 21.19 13.82 6.69
N LYS A 70 22.42 13.54 7.14
CA LYS A 70 23.63 13.65 6.31
C LYS A 70 23.80 12.49 5.32
N MET A 71 23.56 11.27 5.77
CA MET A 71 23.74 10.04 4.99
C MET A 71 22.57 9.09 5.26
N ALA A 72 22.16 8.35 4.22
CA ALA A 72 21.17 7.29 4.31
C ALA A 72 21.80 5.99 3.77
N SER A 73 21.81 4.93 4.58
CA SER A 73 22.32 3.63 4.15
C SER A 73 21.41 2.98 3.11
N GLN A 74 21.96 2.07 2.30
CA GLN A 74 21.18 1.36 1.28
C GLN A 74 20.02 0.58 1.92
N ASP A 75 20.28 -0.11 3.04
CA ASP A 75 19.25 -0.87 3.77
C ASP A 75 18.10 0.02 4.24
N ALA A 76 18.39 1.19 4.80
CA ALA A 76 17.35 2.14 5.21
C ALA A 76 16.49 2.61 4.03
N VAL A 77 17.12 2.88 2.88
CA VAL A 77 16.40 3.27 1.65
C VAL A 77 15.49 2.14 1.16
N ILE A 78 15.98 0.90 1.13
CA ILE A 78 15.23 -0.29 0.73
C ILE A 78 14.04 -0.53 1.69
N THR A 79 14.29 -0.48 3.00
CA THR A 79 13.24 -0.65 4.02
C THR A 79 12.15 0.41 3.90
N LEU A 80 12.54 1.69 3.76
CA LEU A 80 11.56 2.78 3.61
C LEU A 80 10.79 2.67 2.30
N ALA A 81 11.44 2.27 1.21
CA ALA A 81 10.74 2.03 -0.05
C ALA A 81 9.69 0.91 0.12
N LYS A 82 10.02 -0.18 0.81
CA LYS A 82 9.06 -1.26 1.05
C LYS A 82 7.94 -0.84 1.99
N ALA A 83 8.25 -0.09 3.04
CA ALA A 83 7.25 0.44 3.95
C ALA A 83 6.29 1.39 3.23
N ALA A 84 6.79 2.26 2.35
CA ALA A 84 5.98 3.16 1.56
C ALA A 84 5.04 2.41 0.59
N GLU A 85 5.50 1.32 -0.03
CA GLU A 85 4.61 0.46 -0.84
C GLU A 85 3.45 -0.11 -0.03
N LEU A 86 3.77 -0.70 1.13
CA LEU A 86 2.76 -1.29 2.01
C LEU A 86 1.80 -0.23 2.56
N PHE A 87 2.32 0.95 2.89
CA PHE A 87 1.53 2.09 3.32
C PHE A 87 0.52 2.53 2.25
N ILE A 88 0.96 2.72 1.00
CA ILE A 88 0.08 3.12 -0.11
C ILE A 88 -0.98 2.05 -0.36
N GLN A 89 -0.61 0.77 -0.35
CA GLN A 89 -1.56 -0.34 -0.53
C GLN A 89 -2.60 -0.39 0.58
N GLY A 90 -2.16 -0.29 1.84
CA GLY A 90 -3.05 -0.31 3.00
C GLY A 90 -4.01 0.88 2.99
N LEU A 91 -3.49 2.09 2.75
CA LEU A 91 -4.30 3.31 2.68
C LEU A 91 -5.32 3.24 1.53
N ALA A 92 -4.91 2.78 0.35
CA ALA A 92 -5.80 2.63 -0.79
C ALA A 92 -6.93 1.62 -0.50
N LYS A 93 -6.61 0.50 0.17
CA LYS A 93 -7.61 -0.50 0.57
C LYS A 93 -8.63 0.09 1.54
N GLU A 94 -8.18 0.82 2.56
CA GLU A 94 -9.06 1.47 3.54
C GLU A 94 -9.96 2.52 2.88
N ALA A 95 -9.41 3.37 2.03
CA ALA A 95 -10.19 4.37 1.28
C ALA A 95 -11.21 3.70 0.34
N ALA A 96 -10.85 2.59 -0.30
CA ALA A 96 -11.76 1.80 -1.13
C ALA A 96 -12.91 1.19 -0.31
N ILE A 97 -12.63 0.65 0.89
CA ILE A 97 -13.66 0.13 1.80
C ILE A 97 -14.67 1.23 2.15
N ARG A 98 -14.20 2.45 2.48
CA ARG A 98 -15.10 3.60 2.74
C ARG A 98 -15.93 3.98 1.51
N THR A 99 -15.31 3.99 0.34
CA THR A 99 -15.96 4.27 -0.95
C THR A 99 -17.12 3.30 -1.21
N VAL A 100 -16.88 2.01 -1.05
CA VAL A 100 -17.87 0.95 -1.29
C VAL A 100 -18.98 0.99 -0.23
N ARG A 101 -18.63 1.28 1.03
CA ARG A 101 -19.62 1.46 2.12
C ARG A 101 -20.62 2.58 1.83
N GLU A 102 -20.18 3.62 1.13
CA GLU A 102 -21.04 4.71 0.64
C GLU A 102 -21.73 4.39 -0.70
N LYS A 103 -21.66 3.15 -1.20
CA LYS A 103 -22.21 2.70 -2.49
C LYS A 103 -21.66 3.48 -3.69
N ARG A 104 -20.42 3.97 -3.58
CA ARG A 104 -19.70 4.67 -4.66
C ARG A 104 -18.68 3.74 -5.30
N LYS A 105 -18.25 4.09 -6.51
CA LYS A 105 -17.23 3.33 -7.29
C LYS A 105 -15.90 4.09 -7.43
N ILE A 106 -15.90 5.40 -7.12
CA ILE A 106 -14.75 6.28 -7.30
C ILE A 106 -14.27 6.72 -5.92
N VAL A 107 -12.98 6.47 -5.64
CA VAL A 107 -12.33 7.00 -4.42
C VAL A 107 -12.24 8.52 -4.55
N SER A 108 -12.73 9.22 -3.54
CA SER A 108 -12.73 10.67 -3.46
C SER A 108 -11.90 11.12 -2.27
N ARG A 109 -11.46 12.38 -2.25
CA ARG A 109 -10.68 12.95 -1.14
C ARG A 109 -11.36 12.78 0.22
N LYS A 110 -12.68 12.98 0.27
CA LYS A 110 -13.50 12.74 1.46
C LYS A 110 -13.27 11.33 2.07
N HIS A 111 -13.11 10.30 1.23
CA HIS A 111 -12.89 8.95 1.75
C HIS A 111 -11.52 8.77 2.40
N LEU A 112 -10.51 9.57 2.01
CA LEU A 112 -9.21 9.61 2.67
C LEU A 112 -9.30 10.38 3.98
N ASP A 113 -9.98 11.53 3.98
CA ASP A 113 -10.21 12.33 5.18
C ASP A 113 -10.90 11.47 6.26
N ASP A 114 -11.96 10.74 5.89
CA ASP A 114 -12.66 9.81 6.79
C ASP A 114 -11.72 8.73 7.36
N VAL A 115 -10.75 8.24 6.58
CA VAL A 115 -9.79 7.21 7.05
C VAL A 115 -8.83 7.82 8.07
N PHE A 116 -8.33 9.02 7.82
CA PHE A 116 -7.39 9.73 8.68
C PHE A 116 -8.04 10.14 10.00
N GLU A 117 -9.30 10.58 9.98
CA GLU A 117 -10.06 10.93 11.19
C GLU A 117 -10.44 9.70 12.04
N THR A 118 -10.60 8.52 11.43
CA THR A 118 -11.08 7.33 12.16
C THR A 118 -9.95 6.54 12.82
N LYS A 119 -8.74 6.54 12.27
CA LYS A 119 -7.64 5.68 12.74
C LYS A 119 -6.44 6.51 13.18
N ASP A 120 -6.14 6.46 14.48
CA ASP A 120 -5.00 7.16 15.12
C ASP A 120 -3.63 6.83 14.49
N CYS A 121 -3.48 5.66 13.85
CA CYS A 121 -2.23 5.32 13.17
C CYS A 121 -1.93 6.22 11.96
N TYR A 122 -2.92 6.99 11.49
CA TYR A 122 -2.76 7.98 10.42
C TYR A 122 -2.67 9.43 10.91
N SER A 123 -2.61 9.68 12.24
CA SER A 123 -2.54 11.06 12.76
C SER A 123 -1.34 11.86 12.24
N PHE A 124 -0.26 11.20 11.81
CA PHE A 124 0.88 11.86 11.16
C PHE A 124 0.56 12.46 9.77
N MET A 125 -0.61 12.15 9.20
CA MET A 125 -1.12 12.69 7.94
C MET A 125 -2.08 13.85 8.12
N GLU A 126 -2.43 14.21 9.36
CA GLU A 126 -3.28 15.38 9.66
C GLU A 126 -2.62 16.67 9.13
N GLY A 127 -3.42 17.56 8.52
CA GLY A 127 -2.94 18.80 7.90
C GLY A 127 -2.17 18.63 6.57
N VAL A 128 -1.72 17.41 6.23
CA VAL A 128 -1.00 17.17 4.96
C VAL A 128 -1.91 17.41 3.76
N LEU A 129 -3.17 16.95 3.80
CA LEU A 129 -4.09 17.13 2.69
C LEU A 129 -4.60 18.57 2.53
N GLU A 130 -4.64 19.36 3.60
CA GLU A 130 -5.10 20.75 3.60
C GLU A 130 -4.10 21.66 2.89
N SER A 131 -2.80 21.34 2.96
CA SER A 131 -1.72 22.11 2.33
C SER A 131 -1.72 22.13 0.79
N PHE A 132 -2.65 21.43 0.14
CA PHE A 132 -2.78 21.36 -1.32
C PHE A 132 -3.99 22.13 -1.88
N GLU A 133 -4.69 22.90 -1.05
CA GLU A 133 -5.87 23.68 -1.46
C GLU A 133 -5.57 25.13 -1.93
N ASP A 134 -4.29 25.50 -2.01
CA ASP A 134 -3.83 26.81 -2.49
C ASP A 134 -3.71 26.93 -4.03
#